data_AF-A0A830HLC1-F1
#
_entry.id   AF-A0A830HLC1-F1
#
_cell.length_a   1.000
_cell.length_b   1.000
_cell.length_c   1.000
_cell.angle_alpha   90.00
_cell.angle_beta   90.00
_cell.angle_gamma   90.00
#
_symmetry.space_group_name_H-M   'P 1'
#
loop_
_entity.id
_entity.type
_entity.pdbx_description
1 polymer ?
#
loop_
_entity_poly.entity_id
_entity_poly.type
_entity_poly.pdbx_seq_one_letter_code
_entity_poly.pdbx_strand_id
1 'polypeptide(L)'
;MVEHVFCLSSASHGVARHHGVTPPSSKDIINKEFSSAIKLALKERTEKRKCDAEEYQSELASRVFSMVWVQWAHARRILREEERRRKAQKNALLATGGLHKLVIADDGRRVNCWGLNNHGQAPCEGLDATTGKWTAIAAGLRHSLLLHDDGNILCIGDTEDGRIPAHPHTAAGDFVGVSAGNVHSVALRNNGSVVCWGSNTYGQAPPEGVAGDFVMIAAGGYHTIALRRDGSLACWGQNHYGQAPPEGIQGNFVAIAAGGEHTLAIRADGRVACWGLNLCGQAPPDGLDGNFVAVAAGHRHSLALRADGSLACFGYNAFGQAPPEGMQGPFTSIAAGGDYSLAQLQQGDDGTSELHGFGKEKCYHAYMLSAVDGPLADPFPHAHP
;
A
#
# COMPACT_ATOMS: atom_id res chain seq x y z
N MET A 1 11.40 -7.73 -47.05
CA MET A 1 12.11 -8.30 -45.88
C MET A 1 11.33 -7.90 -44.64
N VAL A 2 10.22 -8.59 -44.47
CA VAL A 2 9.40 -8.64 -43.26
C VAL A 2 9.52 -10.10 -42.82
N GLU A 3 9.57 -10.36 -41.51
CA GLU A 3 9.92 -11.61 -40.82
C GLU A 3 11.42 -11.75 -40.47
N HIS A 4 11.68 -12.07 -39.19
CA HIS A 4 12.96 -12.23 -38.47
C HIS A 4 13.43 -11.14 -37.49
N VAL A 5 12.58 -10.63 -36.59
CA VAL A 5 13.01 -10.20 -35.22
C VAL A 5 11.94 -10.48 -34.15
N PHE A 6 11.10 -11.50 -34.32
CA PHE A 6 10.21 -12.00 -33.25
C PHE A 6 10.61 -13.44 -32.89
N CYS A 7 11.66 -13.56 -32.08
CA CYS A 7 11.90 -14.71 -31.21
C CYS A 7 13.07 -14.36 -30.30
N LEU A 8 12.77 -14.00 -29.05
CA LEU A 8 13.56 -14.32 -27.86
C LEU A 8 12.69 -14.03 -26.63
N SER A 9 11.68 -14.88 -26.48
CA SER A 9 10.96 -15.15 -25.24
C SER A 9 10.76 -16.66 -25.19
N SER A 10 11.32 -17.27 -24.15
CA SER A 10 11.13 -18.65 -23.64
C SER A 10 12.39 -19.52 -23.58
N ALA A 11 12.49 -20.22 -22.44
CA ALA A 11 13.55 -21.11 -21.95
C ALA A 11 14.79 -20.40 -21.35
N SER A 12 15.25 -20.68 -20.13
CA SER A 12 15.04 -21.83 -19.26
C SER A 12 15.47 -21.53 -17.82
N HIS A 13 14.74 -22.09 -16.86
CA HIS A 13 15.27 -22.40 -15.53
C HIS A 13 16.57 -23.22 -15.66
N GLY A 14 17.61 -22.81 -14.94
CA GLY A 14 18.87 -23.55 -14.81
C GLY A 14 19.62 -23.07 -13.59
N VAL A 15 19.64 -23.90 -12.54
CA VAL A 15 20.37 -23.69 -11.29
C VAL A 15 21.86 -23.53 -11.58
N ALA A 16 22.48 -22.45 -11.12
CA ALA A 16 23.93 -22.35 -10.92
C ALA A 16 24.26 -21.40 -9.75
N ARG A 17 25.12 -21.89 -8.86
CA ARG A 17 25.59 -21.24 -7.62
C ARG A 17 26.59 -20.10 -7.89
N HIS A 18 26.67 -19.20 -6.92
CA HIS A 18 27.76 -18.25 -6.58
C HIS A 18 28.26 -17.27 -7.66
N HIS A 19 27.97 -15.97 -7.47
CA HIS A 19 28.95 -14.94 -7.06
C HIS A 19 28.23 -13.59 -6.87
N GLY A 20 28.63 -12.83 -5.86
CA GLY A 20 28.00 -11.57 -5.46
C GLY A 20 28.17 -10.46 -6.50
N VAL A 21 27.25 -10.40 -7.45
CA VAL A 21 27.08 -9.25 -8.34
C VAL A 21 25.73 -8.65 -8.01
N THR A 22 25.74 -7.43 -7.49
CA THR A 22 24.51 -6.64 -7.32
C THR A 22 23.83 -6.49 -8.68
N PRO A 23 22.52 -6.75 -8.80
CA PRO A 23 21.82 -6.55 -10.05
C PRO A 23 21.96 -5.06 -10.47
N PRO A 24 22.23 -4.78 -11.75
CA PRO A 24 22.46 -3.41 -12.22
C PRO A 24 21.24 -2.54 -11.96
N SER A 25 21.47 -1.27 -11.57
CA SER A 25 20.38 -0.35 -11.28
C SER A 25 19.56 -0.06 -12.54
N SER A 26 18.28 0.30 -12.39
CA SER A 26 17.40 0.66 -13.51
C SER A 26 18.02 1.74 -14.40
N LYS A 27 18.82 2.66 -13.82
CA LYS A 27 19.58 3.68 -14.57
C LYS A 27 20.69 3.08 -15.43
N ASP A 28 21.39 2.05 -14.95
CA ASP A 28 22.48 1.41 -15.66
C ASP A 28 21.98 0.57 -16.83
N ILE A 29 20.82 -0.09 -16.67
CA ILE A 29 20.16 -0.83 -17.74
C ILE A 29 19.68 0.14 -18.82
N ILE A 30 19.01 1.24 -18.44
CA ILE A 30 18.53 2.27 -19.37
C ILE A 30 19.69 2.90 -20.15
N ASN A 31 20.79 3.25 -19.48
CA ASN A 31 21.95 3.85 -20.15
C ASN A 31 22.64 2.87 -21.12
N LYS A 32 22.69 1.57 -20.78
CA LYS A 32 23.32 0.55 -21.61
C LYS A 32 22.50 0.22 -22.87
N GLU A 33 21.18 0.18 -22.73
CA GLU A 33 20.23 0.01 -23.84
C GLU A 33 20.28 1.22 -24.78
N PHE A 34 20.25 2.45 -24.25
CA PHE A 34 20.30 3.68 -25.03
C PHE A 34 21.62 3.82 -25.81
N SER A 35 22.75 3.46 -25.20
CA SER A 35 24.06 3.45 -25.86
C SER A 35 24.12 2.41 -26.99
N SER A 36 23.46 1.26 -26.83
CA SER A 36 23.44 0.19 -27.84
C SER A 36 22.56 0.56 -29.04
N ALA A 37 21.39 1.17 -28.80
CA ALA A 37 20.51 1.66 -29.85
C ALA A 37 21.15 2.78 -30.70
N ILE A 38 21.85 3.73 -30.07
CA ILE A 38 22.58 4.79 -30.77
C ILE A 38 23.72 4.19 -31.62
N LYS A 39 24.45 3.21 -31.10
CA LYS A 39 25.53 2.53 -31.85
C LYS A 39 24.99 1.76 -33.06
N LEU A 40 23.83 1.11 -32.93
CA LEU A 40 23.19 0.40 -34.05
C LEU A 40 22.71 1.38 -35.13
N ALA A 41 22.06 2.48 -34.74
CA ALA A 41 21.62 3.52 -35.67
C ALA A 41 22.80 4.21 -36.39
N LEU A 42 23.92 4.41 -35.71
CA LEU A 42 25.15 4.94 -36.31
C LEU A 42 25.82 3.92 -37.25
N LYS A 43 25.77 2.63 -36.93
CA LYS A 43 26.31 1.56 -37.78
C LYS A 43 25.52 1.40 -39.09
N GLU A 44 24.19 1.43 -39.01
CA GLU A 44 23.32 1.41 -40.20
C GLU A 44 23.51 2.65 -41.09
N ARG A 45 23.82 3.81 -40.49
CA ARG A 45 24.17 5.04 -41.21
C ARG A 45 25.51 4.93 -41.98
N THR A 46 26.45 4.12 -41.49
CA THR A 46 27.75 3.90 -42.17
C THR A 46 27.70 2.87 -43.30
N GLU A 47 26.77 1.91 -43.25
CA GLU A 47 26.69 0.82 -44.25
C GLU A 47 25.87 1.19 -45.51
N LYS A 48 24.99 2.20 -45.46
CA LYS A 48 24.21 2.68 -46.62
C LYS A 48 24.65 4.07 -47.11
N ARG A 49 25.84 4.14 -47.71
CA ARG A 49 26.21 5.21 -48.65
C ARG A 49 25.98 4.72 -50.08
N LYS A 50 24.77 4.94 -50.62
CA LYS A 50 24.46 5.25 -52.04
C LYS A 50 22.95 5.13 -52.28
N CYS A 51 22.41 6.18 -52.89
CA CYS A 51 21.03 6.39 -53.36
C CYS A 51 19.99 6.79 -52.29
N ASP A 52 19.40 7.96 -52.57
CA ASP A 52 18.18 8.58 -52.04
C ASP A 52 18.18 8.97 -50.55
N ALA A 53 18.77 10.13 -50.28
CA ALA A 53 19.07 10.64 -48.95
C ALA A 53 17.96 11.45 -48.28
N GLU A 54 16.81 11.75 -48.92
CA GLU A 54 15.77 12.60 -48.30
C GLU A 54 14.53 11.81 -47.85
N GLU A 55 14.02 10.87 -48.65
CA GLU A 55 12.87 10.02 -48.27
C GLU A 55 13.25 8.99 -47.20
N TYR A 56 14.46 8.42 -47.29
CA TYR A 56 15.00 7.45 -46.31
C TYR A 56 15.32 8.08 -44.95
N GLN A 57 15.68 9.38 -44.91
CA GLN A 57 15.85 10.10 -43.64
C GLN A 57 14.53 10.21 -42.88
N SER A 58 13.41 10.37 -43.59
CA SER A 58 12.09 10.47 -42.96
C SER A 58 11.62 9.14 -42.36
N GLU A 59 11.85 8.03 -43.05
CA GLU A 59 11.41 6.70 -42.61
C GLU A 59 12.30 6.15 -41.48
N LEU A 60 13.63 6.36 -41.57
CA LEU A 60 14.55 5.99 -40.49
C LEU A 60 14.33 6.86 -39.24
N ALA A 61 14.11 8.17 -39.41
CA ALA A 61 13.75 9.06 -38.31
C ALA A 61 12.43 8.61 -37.66
N SER A 62 11.40 8.28 -38.45
CA SER A 62 10.10 7.78 -37.94
C SER A 62 10.25 6.48 -37.14
N ARG A 63 11.04 5.53 -37.63
CA ARG A 63 11.29 4.24 -36.94
C ARG A 63 12.08 4.41 -35.65
N VAL A 64 13.12 5.25 -35.67
CA VAL A 64 13.88 5.59 -34.45
C VAL A 64 12.99 6.34 -33.46
N PHE A 65 12.15 7.26 -33.92
CA PHE A 65 11.22 8.02 -33.07
C PHE A 65 10.19 7.09 -32.41
N SER A 66 9.60 6.17 -33.17
CA SER A 66 8.66 5.17 -32.66
C SER A 66 9.31 4.27 -31.60
N MET A 67 10.53 3.79 -31.85
CA MET A 67 11.26 2.93 -30.91
C MET A 67 11.63 3.67 -29.62
N VAL A 68 12.12 4.91 -29.74
CA VAL A 68 12.43 5.78 -28.59
C VAL A 68 11.16 6.13 -27.81
N TRP A 69 10.05 6.37 -28.49
CA TRP A 69 8.77 6.65 -27.85
C TRP A 69 8.21 5.44 -27.08
N VAL A 70 8.31 4.23 -27.63
CA VAL A 70 7.92 2.99 -26.94
C VAL A 70 8.81 2.74 -25.72
N GLN A 71 10.13 2.91 -25.85
CA GLN A 71 11.05 2.78 -24.72
C GLN A 71 10.81 3.84 -23.65
N TRP A 72 10.53 5.09 -24.04
CA TRP A 72 10.17 6.16 -23.13
C TRP A 72 8.83 5.90 -22.42
N ALA A 73 7.82 5.39 -23.14
CA ALA A 73 6.53 5.01 -22.56
C ALA A 73 6.68 3.85 -21.56
N HIS A 74 7.53 2.86 -21.88
CA HIS A 74 7.86 1.75 -21.00
C HIS A 74 8.62 2.23 -19.75
N ALA A 75 9.63 3.09 -19.90
CA ALA A 75 10.35 3.69 -18.79
C ALA A 75 9.44 4.55 -17.90
N ARG A 76 8.53 5.33 -18.49
CA ARG A 76 7.50 6.06 -17.72
C ARG A 76 6.57 5.13 -16.96
N ARG A 77 6.21 3.99 -17.52
CA ARG A 77 5.38 2.99 -16.85
C ARG A 77 6.13 2.38 -15.66
N ILE A 78 7.39 2.01 -15.82
CA ILE A 78 8.25 1.53 -14.74
C ILE A 78 8.38 2.58 -13.64
N LEU A 79 8.68 3.83 -13.99
CA LEU A 79 8.79 4.93 -13.01
C LEU A 79 7.47 5.17 -12.26
N ARG A 80 6.32 5.09 -12.95
CA ARG A 80 5.00 5.18 -12.31
C ARG A 80 4.73 4.00 -11.39
N GLU A 81 5.14 2.80 -11.76
CA GLU A 81 5.01 1.61 -10.92
C GLU A 81 5.95 1.68 -9.70
N GLU A 82 7.18 2.18 -9.86
CA GLU A 82 8.12 2.44 -8.76
C GLU A 82 7.60 3.53 -7.82
N GLU A 83 7.03 4.61 -8.35
CA GLU A 83 6.43 5.69 -7.54
C GLU A 83 5.19 5.21 -6.78
N ARG A 84 4.36 4.37 -7.41
CA ARG A 84 3.23 3.68 -6.76
C ARG A 84 3.70 2.73 -5.66
N ARG A 85 4.75 1.94 -5.90
CA ARG A 85 5.36 1.07 -4.88
C ARG A 85 5.92 1.87 -3.71
N ARG A 86 6.60 2.98 -3.97
CA ARG A 86 7.14 3.87 -2.93
C ARG A 86 6.03 4.55 -2.11
N LYS A 87 4.94 4.98 -2.74
CA LYS A 87 3.77 5.55 -2.04
C LYS A 87 3.00 4.49 -1.25
N ALA A 88 2.82 3.29 -1.82
CA ALA A 88 2.21 2.15 -1.12
C ALA A 88 3.06 1.69 0.07
N GLN A 89 4.39 1.67 -0.09
CA GLN A 89 5.33 1.32 0.98
C GLN A 89 5.26 2.29 2.15
N LYS A 90 5.02 3.59 1.92
CA LYS A 90 4.84 4.57 3.00
C LYS A 90 3.51 4.42 3.75
N ASN A 91 2.41 4.10 3.06
CA ASN A 91 1.15 3.77 3.74
C ASN A 91 1.25 2.49 4.56
N ALA A 92 2.11 1.54 4.15
CA ALA A 92 2.32 0.29 4.86
C ALA A 92 3.04 0.45 6.22
N LEU A 93 3.61 1.62 6.53
CA LEU A 93 4.33 1.86 7.79
C LEU A 93 3.46 2.50 8.89
N LEU A 94 2.20 2.84 8.58
CA LEU A 94 1.25 3.44 9.50
C LEU A 94 0.04 2.52 9.67
N ALA A 95 -0.27 2.15 10.90
CA ALA A 95 -1.48 1.39 11.22
C ALA A 95 -2.27 2.01 12.37
N THR A 96 -3.59 1.93 12.24
CA THR A 96 -4.56 2.44 13.21
C THR A 96 -5.61 1.37 13.42
N GLY A 97 -5.70 0.86 14.65
CA GLY A 97 -6.64 -0.20 15.01
C GLY A 97 -7.94 0.34 15.56
N GLY A 98 -8.52 -0.41 16.49
CA GLY A 98 -9.69 0.02 17.27
C GLY A 98 -9.39 1.21 18.16
N LEU A 99 -8.42 1.06 19.07
CA LEU A 99 -8.03 2.06 20.07
C LEU A 99 -6.51 2.17 20.28
N HIS A 100 -5.71 1.70 19.31
CA HIS A 100 -4.26 1.78 19.31
C HIS A 100 -3.69 2.11 17.93
N LYS A 101 -2.46 2.63 17.92
CA LYS A 101 -1.74 3.11 16.74
C LYS A 101 -0.35 2.51 16.74
N LEU A 102 0.15 2.13 15.58
CA LEU A 102 1.53 1.65 15.42
C LEU A 102 2.16 2.31 14.21
N VAL A 103 3.44 2.64 14.35
CA VAL A 103 4.24 3.21 13.27
C VAL A 103 5.61 2.55 13.23
N ILE A 104 6.00 2.07 12.06
CA ILE A 104 7.36 1.63 11.79
C ILE A 104 8.20 2.88 11.48
N ALA A 105 9.30 3.07 12.20
CA ALA A 105 10.23 4.18 11.97
C ALA A 105 10.92 4.04 10.61
N ASP A 106 11.50 5.14 10.10
CA ASP A 106 12.15 5.18 8.77
C ASP A 106 13.33 4.18 8.63
N ASP A 107 13.96 3.79 9.75
CA ASP A 107 14.99 2.75 9.77
C ASP A 107 14.43 1.35 9.43
N GLY A 108 13.11 1.17 9.52
CA GLY A 108 12.38 -0.07 9.31
C GLY A 108 12.51 -1.06 10.46
N ARG A 109 13.12 -0.70 11.58
CA ARG A 109 13.39 -1.61 12.70
C ARG A 109 12.60 -1.25 13.93
N ARG A 110 12.51 0.04 14.25
CA ARG A 110 11.80 0.49 15.45
C ARG A 110 10.31 0.56 15.20
N VAL A 111 9.53 0.15 16.20
CA VAL A 111 8.06 0.21 16.16
C VAL A 111 7.57 1.04 17.33
N ASN A 112 7.01 2.19 17.02
CA ASN A 112 6.39 3.05 18.03
C ASN A 112 4.90 2.72 18.15
N CYS A 113 4.42 2.57 19.38
CA CYS A 113 3.04 2.21 19.68
C CYS A 113 2.40 3.23 20.63
N TRP A 114 1.12 3.50 20.45
CA TRP A 114 0.33 4.37 21.33
C TRP A 114 -1.11 3.86 21.46
N GLY A 115 -1.77 4.25 22.54
CA GLY A 115 -3.17 3.92 22.82
C GLY A 115 -3.34 2.72 23.75
N LEU A 116 -4.52 2.11 23.74
CA LEU A 116 -4.85 1.02 24.65
C LEU A 116 -4.02 -0.25 24.36
N ASN A 117 -3.55 -0.88 25.43
CA ASN A 117 -2.78 -2.13 25.38
C ASN A 117 -3.33 -3.22 26.33
N ASN A 118 -4.62 -3.15 26.66
CA ASN A 118 -5.28 -4.10 27.58
C ASN A 118 -5.38 -5.55 27.04
N HIS A 119 -5.05 -5.77 25.76
CA HIS A 119 -4.98 -7.09 25.13
C HIS A 119 -3.56 -7.44 24.63
N GLY A 120 -2.54 -6.62 24.90
CA GLY A 120 -1.19 -6.82 24.35
C GLY A 120 -1.06 -6.45 22.87
N GLN A 121 -1.99 -5.64 22.34
CA GLN A 121 -2.06 -5.23 20.93
C GLN A 121 -1.09 -4.11 20.54
N ALA A 122 -0.58 -3.39 21.54
CA ALA A 122 0.31 -2.24 21.38
C ALA A 122 1.33 -2.21 22.54
N PRO A 123 2.13 -3.29 22.74
CA PRO A 123 3.16 -3.30 23.77
C PRO A 123 4.22 -2.25 23.40
N CYS A 124 4.40 -1.25 24.26
CA CYS A 124 5.35 -0.16 24.06
C CYS A 124 6.82 -0.60 24.07
N GLU A 125 7.11 -1.89 24.30
CA GLU A 125 8.44 -2.47 24.34
C GLU A 125 8.46 -3.84 23.62
N GLY A 126 9.62 -4.22 23.08
CA GLY A 126 9.88 -5.57 22.57
C GLY A 126 9.43 -5.84 21.13
N LEU A 127 9.04 -4.81 20.36
CA LEU A 127 8.67 -4.94 18.94
C LEU A 127 9.78 -4.58 17.95
N ASP A 128 10.91 -4.06 18.44
CA ASP A 128 12.01 -3.67 17.59
C ASP A 128 12.64 -4.88 16.90
N ALA A 129 12.86 -4.77 15.59
CA ALA A 129 13.48 -5.83 14.81
C ALA A 129 14.95 -6.01 15.21
N THR A 130 15.28 -7.16 15.78
CA THR A 130 16.67 -7.52 16.15
C THR A 130 17.51 -7.90 14.93
N THR A 131 16.87 -8.40 13.89
CA THR A 131 17.43 -8.72 12.57
C THR A 131 16.48 -8.19 11.50
N GLY A 132 16.97 -7.97 10.27
CA GLY A 132 16.11 -7.53 9.16
C GLY A 132 15.40 -6.19 9.43
N LYS A 133 14.19 -6.07 8.87
CA LYS A 133 13.30 -4.90 8.95
C LYS A 133 11.82 -5.29 8.85
N TRP A 134 10.97 -4.53 9.52
CA TRP A 134 9.53 -4.49 9.28
C TRP A 134 9.23 -3.74 7.98
N THR A 135 8.35 -4.31 7.17
CA THR A 135 7.99 -3.81 5.82
C THR A 135 6.52 -3.41 5.71
N ALA A 136 5.65 -3.95 6.58
CA ALA A 136 4.27 -3.53 6.68
C ALA A 136 3.72 -3.73 8.09
N ILE A 137 2.73 -2.92 8.46
CA ILE A 137 2.00 -3.03 9.73
C ILE A 137 0.50 -2.91 9.50
N ALA A 138 -0.29 -3.68 10.24
CA ALA A 138 -1.74 -3.59 10.26
C ALA A 138 -2.26 -3.71 11.70
N ALA A 139 -3.39 -3.07 11.98
CA ALA A 139 -3.97 -3.04 13.32
C ALA A 139 -5.49 -3.29 13.22
N GLY A 140 -5.95 -4.29 13.95
CA GLY A 140 -7.37 -4.62 14.11
C GLY A 140 -7.96 -3.99 15.37
N LEU A 141 -9.07 -4.53 15.87
CA LEU A 141 -9.71 -3.99 17.09
C LEU A 141 -8.84 -4.21 18.35
N ARG A 142 -8.25 -5.40 18.47
CA ARG A 142 -7.52 -5.89 19.65
C ARG A 142 -6.23 -6.64 19.31
N HIS A 143 -5.76 -6.55 18.07
CA HIS A 143 -4.54 -7.22 17.62
C HIS A 143 -3.80 -6.35 16.60
N SER A 144 -2.52 -6.67 16.39
CA SER A 144 -1.67 -6.03 15.38
C SER A 144 -0.84 -7.08 14.66
N LEU A 145 -0.50 -6.77 13.41
CA LEU A 145 0.29 -7.61 12.52
C LEU A 145 1.50 -6.81 12.06
N LEU A 146 2.69 -7.39 12.17
CA LEU A 146 3.91 -6.81 11.63
C LEU A 146 4.50 -7.79 10.62
N LEU A 147 4.70 -7.34 9.38
CA LEU A 147 5.31 -8.12 8.32
C LEU A 147 6.80 -7.81 8.25
N HIS A 148 7.61 -8.85 8.38
CA HIS A 148 9.07 -8.75 8.32
C HIS A 148 9.59 -8.96 6.88
N ASP A 149 10.80 -8.48 6.58
CA ASP A 149 11.41 -8.52 5.24
C ASP A 149 11.76 -9.94 4.74
N ASP A 150 11.81 -10.90 5.64
CA ASP A 150 11.92 -12.34 5.36
C ASP A 150 10.57 -13.00 5.01
N GLY A 151 9.49 -12.22 4.98
CA GLY A 151 8.14 -12.67 4.70
C GLY A 151 7.36 -13.14 5.92
N ASN A 152 7.98 -13.28 7.10
CA ASN A 152 7.29 -13.75 8.29
C ASN A 152 6.39 -12.68 8.90
N ILE A 153 5.28 -13.10 9.51
CA ILE A 153 4.35 -12.18 10.18
C ILE A 153 4.41 -12.41 11.68
N LEU A 154 4.63 -11.35 12.45
CA LEU A 154 4.44 -11.31 13.89
C LEU A 154 3.02 -10.83 14.21
N CYS A 155 2.26 -11.65 14.92
CA CYS A 155 0.94 -11.32 15.43
C CYS A 155 1.03 -11.01 16.92
N ILE A 156 0.52 -9.85 17.35
CA ILE A 156 0.44 -9.45 18.76
C ILE A 156 -0.99 -9.06 19.13
N GLY A 157 -1.34 -9.14 20.39
CA GLY A 157 -2.68 -8.92 20.89
C GLY A 157 -3.49 -10.22 21.03
N ASP A 158 -4.80 -10.09 21.22
CA ASP A 158 -5.72 -11.22 21.32
C ASP A 158 -6.95 -11.00 20.43
N THR A 159 -7.53 -12.10 19.99
CA THR A 159 -8.84 -12.14 19.32
C THR A 159 -9.74 -13.01 20.19
N GLU A 160 -10.95 -12.56 20.56
CA GLU A 160 -11.89 -13.25 21.48
C GLU A 160 -12.12 -14.75 21.20
N ASP A 161 -11.75 -15.24 20.01
CA ASP A 161 -11.76 -16.65 19.61
C ASP A 161 -10.53 -17.47 20.10
N GLY A 162 -9.56 -16.87 20.81
CA GLY A 162 -8.36 -17.54 21.33
C GLY A 162 -7.38 -18.07 20.26
N ARG A 163 -7.55 -17.66 19.00
CA ARG A 163 -6.78 -18.15 17.85
C ARG A 163 -5.51 -17.36 17.55
N ILE A 164 -5.36 -16.19 18.16
CA ILE A 164 -4.06 -15.52 18.33
C ILE A 164 -3.79 -15.57 19.82
N PRO A 165 -2.83 -16.38 20.31
CA PRO A 165 -2.51 -16.41 21.73
C PRO A 165 -2.10 -14.99 22.17
N ALA A 166 -2.29 -14.66 23.45
CA ALA A 166 -1.84 -13.40 24.07
C ALA A 166 -0.29 -13.17 24.03
N HIS A 167 0.42 -14.00 23.25
CA HIS A 167 1.86 -13.99 23.02
C HIS A 167 2.15 -13.85 21.52
N PRO A 168 3.28 -13.24 21.14
CA PRO A 168 3.69 -13.12 19.75
C PRO A 168 3.67 -14.49 19.06
N HIS A 169 2.79 -14.66 18.06
CA HIS A 169 2.77 -15.83 17.20
C HIS A 169 3.36 -15.46 15.83
N THR A 170 4.26 -16.31 15.31
CA THR A 170 4.84 -16.12 13.99
C THR A 170 4.16 -17.00 12.95
N ALA A 171 3.57 -16.38 11.92
CA ALA A 171 3.13 -17.10 10.74
C ALA A 171 4.30 -17.14 9.73
N ALA A 172 4.85 -18.33 9.51
CA ALA A 172 5.95 -18.52 8.56
C ALA A 172 5.44 -18.53 7.10
N GLY A 173 6.17 -17.88 6.20
CA GLY A 173 6.01 -18.04 4.75
C GLY A 173 6.26 -16.77 3.95
N ASP A 174 6.12 -16.86 2.62
CA ASP A 174 6.44 -15.76 1.70
C ASP A 174 5.31 -14.71 1.61
N PHE A 175 5.03 -14.03 2.71
CA PHE A 175 4.03 -12.96 2.75
C PHE A 175 4.61 -11.62 2.25
N VAL A 176 3.78 -10.85 1.56
CA VAL A 176 4.12 -9.54 0.95
C VAL A 176 3.13 -8.42 1.33
N GLY A 177 2.10 -8.75 2.10
CA GLY A 177 1.14 -7.78 2.59
C GLY A 177 0.31 -8.34 3.74
N VAL A 178 -0.10 -7.46 4.64
CA VAL A 178 -0.95 -7.78 5.79
C VAL A 178 -2.07 -6.75 5.92
N SER A 179 -3.22 -7.20 6.42
CA SER A 179 -4.34 -6.34 6.79
C SER A 179 -5.09 -6.96 7.96
N ALA A 180 -5.73 -6.14 8.78
CA ALA A 180 -6.41 -6.57 10.00
C ALA A 180 -7.80 -5.95 10.06
N GLY A 181 -8.82 -6.79 10.20
CA GLY A 181 -10.18 -6.36 10.48
C GLY A 181 -10.44 -6.30 11.98
N ASN A 182 -11.72 -6.30 12.40
CA ASN A 182 -12.03 -6.26 13.84
C ASN A 182 -11.43 -7.46 14.60
N VAL A 183 -11.70 -8.65 14.08
CA VAL A 183 -11.41 -9.94 14.74
C VAL A 183 -10.82 -10.99 13.80
N HIS A 184 -10.40 -10.57 12.60
CA HIS A 184 -9.75 -11.44 11.62
C HIS A 184 -8.52 -10.75 11.03
N SER A 185 -7.57 -11.56 10.60
CA SER A 185 -6.32 -11.13 9.99
C SER A 185 -6.23 -11.71 8.59
N VAL A 186 -5.63 -10.95 7.68
CA VAL A 186 -5.50 -11.28 6.27
C VAL A 186 -4.06 -11.06 5.85
N ALA A 187 -3.47 -12.03 5.17
CA ALA A 187 -2.15 -11.92 4.59
C ALA A 187 -2.13 -12.29 3.11
N LEU A 188 -1.38 -11.51 2.33
CA LEU A 188 -1.15 -11.73 0.91
C LEU A 188 0.19 -12.42 0.72
N ARG A 189 0.21 -13.54 0.02
CA ARG A 189 1.44 -14.23 -0.39
C ARG A 189 1.99 -13.66 -1.68
N ASN A 190 3.31 -13.80 -1.89
CA ASN A 190 3.97 -13.33 -3.12
C ASN A 190 3.40 -13.97 -4.40
N ASN A 191 2.85 -15.18 -4.30
CA ASN A 191 2.18 -15.87 -5.41
C ASN A 191 0.76 -15.36 -5.69
N GLY A 192 0.28 -14.33 -4.98
CA GLY A 192 -1.05 -13.73 -5.15
C GLY A 192 -2.19 -14.45 -4.43
N SER A 193 -1.92 -15.53 -3.68
CA SER A 193 -2.91 -16.17 -2.81
C SER A 193 -3.08 -15.42 -1.48
N VAL A 194 -4.26 -15.55 -0.88
CA VAL A 194 -4.63 -14.89 0.38
C VAL A 194 -4.85 -15.93 1.47
N VAL A 195 -4.30 -15.69 2.65
CA VAL A 195 -4.50 -16.50 3.86
C VAL A 195 -5.20 -15.65 4.90
N CYS A 196 -6.24 -16.20 5.53
CA CYS A 196 -6.94 -15.54 6.64
C CYS A 196 -6.92 -16.42 7.89
N TRP A 197 -6.87 -15.77 9.05
CA TRP A 197 -7.06 -16.43 10.35
C TRP A 197 -7.86 -15.54 11.30
N GLY A 198 -8.32 -16.12 12.41
CA GLY A 198 -9.27 -15.48 13.33
C GLY A 198 -10.73 -15.84 13.01
N SER A 199 -11.63 -14.88 13.24
CA SER A 199 -13.07 -15.07 13.05
C SER A 199 -13.44 -15.25 11.58
N ASN A 200 -14.29 -16.24 11.31
CA ASN A 200 -14.90 -16.46 9.99
C ASN A 200 -16.43 -16.56 10.06
N THR A 201 -17.05 -15.99 11.10
CA THR A 201 -18.50 -16.11 11.38
C THR A 201 -19.38 -15.60 10.24
N TYR A 202 -18.89 -14.64 9.45
CA TYR A 202 -19.61 -14.06 8.31
C TYR A 202 -18.99 -14.47 6.96
N GLY A 203 -18.02 -15.38 6.94
CA GLY A 203 -17.31 -15.77 5.71
C GLY A 203 -16.25 -14.75 5.27
N GLN A 204 -15.56 -14.11 6.22
CA GLN A 204 -14.51 -13.11 5.97
C GLN A 204 -13.28 -13.67 5.24
N ALA A 205 -13.05 -14.99 5.34
CA ALA A 205 -11.98 -15.67 4.61
C ALA A 205 -12.38 -15.97 3.15
N PRO A 206 -11.43 -15.98 2.20
CA PRO A 206 -11.71 -16.40 0.84
C PRO A 206 -12.22 -17.84 0.83
N PRO A 207 -13.31 -18.15 0.08
CA PRO A 207 -13.74 -19.52 -0.15
C PRO A 207 -12.63 -20.39 -0.75
N GLU A 208 -12.72 -21.71 -0.54
CA GLU A 208 -11.78 -22.65 -1.16
C GLU A 208 -11.81 -22.53 -2.69
N GLY A 209 -10.64 -22.60 -3.32
CA GLY A 209 -10.51 -22.57 -4.78
C GLY A 209 -10.57 -21.18 -5.42
N VAL A 210 -10.63 -20.09 -4.65
CA VAL A 210 -10.50 -18.73 -5.21
C VAL A 210 -9.10 -18.57 -5.81
N ALA A 211 -9.03 -18.36 -7.13
CA ALA A 211 -7.77 -18.18 -7.86
C ALA A 211 -6.98 -16.97 -7.33
N GLY A 212 -5.68 -17.16 -7.11
CA GLY A 212 -4.79 -16.23 -6.40
C GLY A 212 -4.01 -15.25 -7.28
N ASP A 213 -4.69 -14.31 -7.94
CA ASP A 213 -4.05 -13.23 -8.70
C ASP A 213 -4.14 -11.87 -7.98
N PHE A 214 -4.20 -11.90 -6.65
CA PHE A 214 -4.36 -10.71 -5.83
C PHE A 214 -3.04 -9.94 -5.71
N VAL A 215 -3.15 -8.60 -5.70
CA VAL A 215 -2.02 -7.67 -5.57
C VAL A 215 -2.20 -6.71 -4.39
N MET A 216 -3.39 -6.64 -3.81
CA MET A 216 -3.69 -5.85 -2.62
C MET A 216 -4.84 -6.51 -1.85
N ILE A 217 -4.83 -6.33 -0.53
CA ILE A 217 -5.86 -6.79 0.40
C ILE A 217 -6.23 -5.66 1.35
N ALA A 218 -7.48 -5.63 1.78
CA ALA A 218 -7.95 -4.76 2.86
C ALA A 218 -9.04 -5.48 3.67
N ALA A 219 -8.88 -5.50 4.98
CA ALA A 219 -9.83 -6.10 5.92
C ALA A 219 -10.62 -4.99 6.63
N GLY A 220 -11.94 -5.06 6.54
CA GLY A 220 -12.87 -4.17 7.23
C GLY A 220 -13.36 -4.76 8.55
N GLY A 221 -14.48 -4.25 9.06
CA GLY A 221 -15.04 -4.74 10.33
C GLY A 221 -15.33 -6.25 10.28
N TYR A 222 -16.13 -6.66 9.28
CA TYR A 222 -16.59 -8.04 9.11
C TYR A 222 -16.54 -8.51 7.65
N HIS A 223 -15.77 -7.84 6.80
CA HIS A 223 -15.57 -8.22 5.40
C HIS A 223 -14.11 -8.03 5.00
N THR A 224 -13.70 -8.69 3.93
CA THR A 224 -12.39 -8.52 3.31
C THR A 224 -12.59 -8.24 1.83
N ILE A 225 -11.82 -7.30 1.30
CA ILE A 225 -11.73 -7.02 -0.13
C ILE A 225 -10.30 -7.23 -0.62
N ALA A 226 -10.17 -7.75 -1.84
CA ALA A 226 -8.90 -7.92 -2.51
C ALA A 226 -8.95 -7.38 -3.94
N LEU A 227 -7.84 -6.78 -4.36
CA LEU A 227 -7.64 -6.27 -5.71
C LEU A 227 -6.84 -7.29 -6.51
N ARG A 228 -7.34 -7.65 -7.70
CA ARG A 228 -6.63 -8.49 -8.65
C ARG A 228 -5.70 -7.67 -9.54
N ARG A 229 -4.70 -8.34 -10.12
CA ARG A 229 -3.71 -7.71 -11.02
C ARG A 229 -4.34 -7.07 -12.26
N ASP A 230 -5.48 -7.57 -12.71
CA ASP A 230 -6.25 -7.04 -13.84
C ASP A 230 -7.11 -5.81 -13.48
N GLY A 231 -7.09 -5.39 -12.21
CA GLY A 231 -7.87 -4.26 -11.70
C GLY A 231 -9.27 -4.62 -11.20
N SER A 232 -9.68 -5.89 -11.25
CA SER A 232 -10.97 -6.35 -10.72
C SER A 232 -10.92 -6.59 -9.20
N LEU A 233 -12.10 -6.61 -8.57
CA LEU A 233 -12.25 -6.73 -7.11
C LEU A 233 -12.90 -8.06 -6.74
N ALA A 234 -12.44 -8.67 -5.65
CA ALA A 234 -13.11 -9.77 -4.97
C ALA A 234 -13.42 -9.36 -3.53
N CYS A 235 -14.60 -9.72 -3.02
CA CYS A 235 -15.02 -9.39 -1.66
C CYS A 235 -15.64 -10.61 -0.99
N TRP A 236 -15.35 -10.79 0.29
CA TRP A 236 -15.85 -11.88 1.12
C TRP A 236 -16.32 -11.33 2.47
N GLY A 237 -17.22 -12.02 3.15
CA GLY A 237 -17.71 -11.64 4.46
C GLY A 237 -19.09 -10.97 4.44
N GLN A 238 -19.35 -10.19 5.48
CA GLN A 238 -20.62 -9.49 5.71
C GLN A 238 -20.96 -8.54 4.56
N ASN A 239 -22.21 -8.61 4.08
CA ASN A 239 -22.71 -7.70 3.03
C ASN A 239 -24.07 -7.04 3.38
N HIS A 240 -24.44 -6.95 4.67
CA HIS A 240 -25.76 -6.44 5.10
C HIS A 240 -26.07 -5.00 4.67
N TYR A 241 -25.04 -4.18 4.46
CA TYR A 241 -25.18 -2.78 4.04
C TYR A 241 -24.71 -2.54 2.60
N GLY A 242 -24.41 -3.61 1.85
CA GLY A 242 -23.84 -3.49 0.50
C GLY A 242 -22.36 -3.10 0.49
N GLN A 243 -21.58 -3.58 1.46
CA GLN A 243 -20.14 -3.33 1.58
C GLN A 243 -19.34 -3.92 0.42
N ALA A 244 -19.85 -4.99 -0.20
CA ALA A 244 -19.25 -5.59 -1.37
C ALA A 244 -19.53 -4.72 -2.61
N PRO A 245 -18.56 -4.60 -3.53
CA PRO A 245 -18.81 -3.96 -4.82
C PRO A 245 -19.93 -4.71 -5.57
N PRO A 246 -20.85 -3.99 -6.24
CA PRO A 246 -21.90 -4.61 -7.04
C PRO A 246 -21.33 -5.57 -8.08
N GLU A 247 -22.04 -6.67 -8.34
CA GLU A 247 -21.64 -7.64 -9.34
C GLU A 247 -21.47 -6.99 -10.72
N GLY A 248 -20.43 -7.42 -11.44
CA GLY A 248 -20.15 -6.94 -12.79
C GLY A 248 -19.64 -5.50 -12.86
N ILE A 249 -19.30 -4.87 -11.73
CA ILE A 249 -18.77 -3.50 -11.74
C ILE A 249 -17.52 -3.41 -12.64
N GLN A 250 -17.62 -2.57 -13.66
CA GLN A 250 -16.54 -2.34 -14.60
C GLN A 250 -15.68 -1.18 -14.09
N GLY A 251 -14.47 -1.50 -13.68
CA GLY A 251 -13.51 -0.51 -13.20
C GLY A 251 -12.12 -1.11 -13.15
N ASN A 252 -11.16 -0.42 -13.75
CA ASN A 252 -9.75 -0.73 -13.55
C ASN A 252 -9.35 -0.09 -12.21
N PHE A 253 -9.51 -0.81 -11.10
CA PHE A 253 -9.18 -0.30 -9.77
C PHE A 253 -7.67 -0.43 -9.49
N VAL A 254 -7.13 0.49 -8.70
CA VAL A 254 -5.68 0.59 -8.41
C VAL A 254 -5.35 0.66 -6.92
N ALA A 255 -6.35 0.93 -6.07
CA ALA A 255 -6.21 0.91 -4.62
C ALA A 255 -7.55 0.56 -3.98
N ILE A 256 -7.51 -0.01 -2.77
CA ILE A 256 -8.66 -0.40 -1.97
C ILE A 256 -8.43 -0.05 -0.50
N ALA A 257 -9.51 0.20 0.23
CA ALA A 257 -9.53 0.26 1.69
C ALA A 257 -10.90 -0.26 2.19
N ALA A 258 -10.92 -0.87 3.37
CA ALA A 258 -12.13 -1.40 3.97
C ALA A 258 -12.31 -0.80 5.36
N GLY A 259 -13.45 -0.16 5.60
CA GLY A 259 -13.83 0.41 6.88
C GLY A 259 -14.69 -0.56 7.69
N GLY A 260 -15.34 -0.03 8.75
CA GLY A 260 -16.19 -0.84 9.62
C GLY A 260 -17.32 -1.55 8.85
N GLU A 261 -18.10 -0.76 8.11
CA GLU A 261 -19.27 -1.23 7.34
C GLU A 261 -19.33 -0.58 5.94
N HIS A 262 -18.19 -0.16 5.39
CA HIS A 262 -18.08 0.43 4.05
C HIS A 262 -16.74 0.06 3.39
N THR A 263 -16.66 0.24 2.09
CA THR A 263 -15.48 -0.09 1.27
C THR A 263 -15.18 1.07 0.34
N LEU A 264 -13.91 1.41 0.21
CA LEU A 264 -13.41 2.40 -0.73
C LEU A 264 -12.54 1.72 -1.79
N ALA A 265 -12.56 2.25 -3.01
CA ALA A 265 -11.59 1.90 -4.03
C ALA A 265 -11.24 3.12 -4.88
N ILE A 266 -10.00 3.19 -5.36
CA ILE A 266 -9.58 4.19 -6.36
C ILE A 266 -9.58 3.53 -7.73
N ARG A 267 -10.24 4.17 -8.70
CA ARG A 267 -10.19 3.82 -10.12
C ARG A 267 -8.92 4.37 -10.76
N ALA A 268 -8.47 3.78 -11.86
CA ALA A 268 -7.27 4.22 -12.59
C ALA A 268 -7.35 5.66 -13.13
N ASP A 269 -8.55 6.23 -13.23
CA ASP A 269 -8.80 7.64 -13.56
C ASP A 269 -8.61 8.60 -12.36
N GLY A 270 -8.28 8.08 -11.18
CA GLY A 270 -8.07 8.84 -9.95
C GLY A 270 -9.33 9.08 -9.13
N ARG A 271 -10.51 8.61 -9.55
CA ARG A 271 -11.76 8.78 -8.79
C ARG A 271 -11.94 7.74 -7.69
N VAL A 272 -12.56 8.13 -6.58
CA VAL A 272 -12.90 7.24 -5.46
C VAL A 272 -14.33 6.70 -5.66
N ALA A 273 -14.46 5.38 -5.58
CA ALA A 273 -15.74 4.68 -5.43
C ALA A 273 -15.93 4.27 -3.97
N CYS A 274 -17.17 4.27 -3.50
CA CYS A 274 -17.54 3.81 -2.16
C CYS A 274 -18.78 2.92 -2.23
N TRP A 275 -18.78 1.85 -1.43
CA TRP A 275 -19.92 0.95 -1.24
C TRP A 275 -20.14 0.68 0.23
N GLY A 276 -21.37 0.35 0.62
CA GLY A 276 -21.72 0.04 2.00
C GLY A 276 -22.47 1.16 2.73
N LEU A 277 -22.38 1.15 4.04
CA LEU A 277 -23.09 2.05 4.94
C LEU A 277 -22.65 3.51 4.75
N ASN A 278 -23.61 4.41 4.55
CA ASN A 278 -23.37 5.84 4.38
C ASN A 278 -24.12 6.73 5.40
N LEU A 279 -24.56 6.18 6.54
CA LEU A 279 -25.38 6.92 7.52
C LEU A 279 -24.65 8.10 8.19
N CYS A 280 -23.32 8.11 8.15
CA CYS A 280 -22.51 9.21 8.68
C CYS A 280 -21.87 10.06 7.56
N GLY A 281 -22.19 9.79 6.28
CA GLY A 281 -21.55 10.44 5.13
C GLY A 281 -20.16 9.89 4.80
N GLN A 282 -19.91 8.58 5.02
CA GLN A 282 -18.63 7.92 4.74
C GLN A 282 -18.23 7.95 3.25
N ALA A 283 -19.20 8.02 2.34
CA ALA A 283 -18.94 8.10 0.92
C ALA A 283 -18.46 9.51 0.51
N PRO A 284 -17.58 9.61 -0.50
CA PRO A 284 -17.26 10.90 -1.11
C PRO A 284 -18.54 11.53 -1.70
N PRO A 285 -18.70 12.86 -1.64
CA PRO A 285 -19.78 13.54 -2.34
C PRO A 285 -19.76 13.26 -3.84
N ASP A 286 -20.94 13.27 -4.46
CA ASP A 286 -21.07 13.09 -5.91
C ASP A 286 -20.29 14.16 -6.68
N GLY A 287 -19.59 13.74 -7.73
CA GLY A 287 -18.78 14.64 -8.54
C GLY A 287 -17.52 15.16 -7.85
N LEU A 288 -17.09 14.55 -6.74
CA LEU A 288 -15.80 14.84 -6.14
C LEU A 288 -14.66 14.42 -7.08
N ASP A 289 -14.24 15.35 -7.91
CA ASP A 289 -13.05 15.23 -8.72
C ASP A 289 -11.81 15.55 -7.87
N GLY A 290 -10.75 14.81 -8.14
CA GLY A 290 -9.49 14.91 -7.41
C GLY A 290 -8.66 13.74 -7.86
N ASN A 291 -7.43 13.99 -8.30
CA ASN A 291 -6.51 12.93 -8.69
C ASN A 291 -6.05 12.17 -7.44
N PHE A 292 -6.91 11.28 -6.90
CA PHE A 292 -6.65 10.55 -5.67
C PHE A 292 -5.66 9.43 -5.90
N VAL A 293 -4.74 9.25 -4.95
CA VAL A 293 -3.63 8.29 -5.02
C VAL A 293 -3.61 7.30 -3.87
N ALA A 294 -4.30 7.61 -2.77
CA ALA A 294 -4.49 6.68 -1.66
C ALA A 294 -5.84 6.93 -0.97
N VAL A 295 -6.38 5.86 -0.39
CA VAL A 295 -7.57 5.88 0.46
C VAL A 295 -7.28 5.13 1.76
N ALA A 296 -7.88 5.57 2.86
CA ALA A 296 -7.92 4.84 4.11
C ALA A 296 -9.34 4.93 4.68
N ALA A 297 -9.82 3.84 5.28
CA ALA A 297 -11.20 3.74 5.78
C ALA A 297 -11.17 3.35 7.26
N GLY A 298 -11.75 4.20 8.10
CA GLY A 298 -11.93 3.93 9.52
C GLY A 298 -13.26 3.21 9.80
N HIS A 299 -13.69 3.15 11.06
CA HIS A 299 -14.99 2.52 11.37
C HIS A 299 -16.16 3.29 10.75
N ARG A 300 -16.15 4.62 10.85
CA ARG A 300 -17.25 5.50 10.43
C ARG A 300 -16.81 6.74 9.64
N HIS A 301 -15.55 6.78 9.21
CA HIS A 301 -15.01 7.86 8.39
C HIS A 301 -14.07 7.33 7.31
N SER A 302 -13.78 8.19 6.34
CA SER A 302 -12.98 7.89 5.17
C SER A 302 -11.99 9.02 4.91
N LEU A 303 -10.80 8.66 4.45
CA LEU A 303 -9.73 9.56 4.05
C LEU A 303 -9.36 9.28 2.60
N ALA A 304 -9.16 10.33 1.80
CA ALA A 304 -8.68 10.22 0.43
C ALA A 304 -7.57 11.25 0.18
N LEU A 305 -6.36 10.76 -0.12
CA LEU A 305 -5.17 11.57 -0.38
C LEU A 305 -5.06 11.86 -1.87
N ARG A 306 -4.94 13.14 -2.23
CA ARG A 306 -4.68 13.59 -3.60
C ARG A 306 -3.20 13.58 -3.93
N ALA A 307 -2.89 13.52 -5.23
CA ALA A 307 -1.51 13.54 -5.73
C ALA A 307 -0.73 14.80 -5.36
N ASP A 308 -1.42 15.92 -5.09
CA ASP A 308 -0.84 17.19 -4.64
C ASP A 308 -0.58 17.23 -3.11
N GLY A 309 -0.89 16.15 -2.39
CA GLY A 309 -0.73 16.05 -0.94
C GLY A 309 -1.91 16.62 -0.13
N SER A 310 -2.96 17.13 -0.78
CA SER A 310 -4.18 17.54 -0.08
C SER A 310 -5.02 16.34 0.34
N LEU A 311 -5.68 16.46 1.50
CA LEU A 311 -6.48 15.39 2.10
C LEU A 311 -7.97 15.74 2.06
N ALA A 312 -8.79 14.82 1.57
CA ALA A 312 -10.24 14.89 1.69
C ALA A 312 -10.69 13.89 2.77
N CYS A 313 -11.59 14.34 3.65
CA CYS A 313 -12.14 13.53 4.73
C CYS A 313 -13.67 13.50 4.63
N PHE A 314 -14.26 12.33 4.80
CA PHE A 314 -15.71 12.13 4.76
C PHE A 314 -16.13 11.28 5.95
N GLY A 315 -17.41 11.39 6.34
CA GLY A 315 -17.97 10.58 7.41
C GLY A 315 -18.00 11.25 8.78
N TYR A 316 -18.06 10.41 9.80
CA TYR A 316 -18.19 10.83 11.19
C TYR A 316 -16.94 11.60 11.67
N ASN A 317 -17.15 12.83 12.14
CA ASN A 317 -16.08 13.72 12.60
C ASN A 317 -16.28 14.25 14.04
N ALA A 318 -17.16 13.66 14.85
CA ALA A 318 -17.49 14.22 16.17
C ALA A 318 -16.32 14.15 17.18
N PHE A 319 -15.27 13.36 16.88
CA PHE A 319 -14.06 13.31 17.67
C PHE A 319 -12.90 14.08 17.02
N GLY A 320 -13.12 14.78 15.90
CA GLY A 320 -12.07 15.49 15.17
C GLY A 320 -11.13 14.53 14.42
N GLN A 321 -11.68 13.51 13.77
CA GLN A 321 -10.95 12.53 12.95
C GLN A 321 -10.37 13.11 11.64
N ALA A 322 -10.89 14.25 11.20
CA ALA A 322 -10.36 15.01 10.08
C ALA A 322 -9.35 16.07 10.58
N PRO A 323 -8.38 16.48 9.73
CA PRO A 323 -7.53 17.62 10.04
C PRO A 323 -8.35 18.87 10.36
N PRO A 324 -7.90 19.72 11.29
CA PRO A 324 -8.54 21.00 11.55
C PRO A 324 -8.49 21.89 10.32
N GLU A 325 -9.45 22.81 10.23
CA GLU A 325 -9.52 23.78 9.15
C GLU A 325 -8.20 24.57 9.03
N GLY A 326 -7.68 24.70 7.80
CA GLY A 326 -6.40 25.36 7.52
C GLY A 326 -5.19 24.43 7.42
N MET A 327 -5.27 23.18 7.89
CA MET A 327 -4.21 22.19 7.68
C MET A 327 -4.39 21.47 6.34
N GLN A 328 -3.61 21.86 5.31
CA GLN A 328 -3.80 21.38 3.92
C GLN A 328 -2.68 20.50 3.36
N GLY A 329 -1.68 20.12 4.16
CA GLY A 329 -0.58 19.26 3.71
C GLY A 329 0.70 20.04 3.36
N PRO A 330 1.61 19.47 2.55
CA PRO A 330 1.42 18.24 1.76
C PRO A 330 1.55 16.98 2.61
N PHE A 331 0.48 16.19 2.65
CA PHE A 331 0.50 14.85 3.25
C PHE A 331 1.08 13.82 2.26
N THR A 332 1.78 12.83 2.79
CA THR A 332 2.45 11.80 1.98
C THR A 332 1.92 10.39 2.23
N SER A 333 1.26 10.17 3.36
CA SER A 333 0.64 8.91 3.72
C SER A 333 -0.49 9.13 4.73
N ILE A 334 -1.45 8.20 4.77
CA ILE A 334 -2.65 8.26 5.59
C ILE A 334 -3.03 6.88 6.16
N ALA A 335 -3.60 6.86 7.35
CA ALA A 335 -4.24 5.69 7.96
C ALA A 335 -5.50 6.12 8.73
N ALA A 336 -6.51 5.25 8.80
CA ALA A 336 -7.78 5.51 9.47
C ALA A 336 -8.19 4.32 10.34
N GLY A 337 -8.48 4.56 11.61
CA GLY A 337 -8.84 3.55 12.60
C GLY A 337 -10.26 3.71 13.11
N GLY A 338 -10.53 3.21 14.32
CA GLY A 338 -11.87 3.26 14.93
C GLY A 338 -12.42 4.69 15.05
N ASP A 339 -11.76 5.51 15.87
CA ASP A 339 -12.19 6.88 16.18
C ASP A 339 -11.09 7.92 15.89
N TYR A 340 -10.13 7.58 15.03
CA TYR A 340 -8.97 8.42 14.73
C TYR A 340 -8.37 8.17 13.36
N SER A 341 -7.52 9.11 12.95
CA SER A 341 -6.74 9.10 11.72
C SER A 341 -5.28 9.42 12.04
N LEU A 342 -4.38 8.95 11.18
CA LEU A 342 -3.00 9.39 11.11
C LEU A 342 -2.73 9.95 9.72
N ALA A 343 -1.96 11.02 9.64
CA ALA A 343 -1.42 11.50 8.37
C ALA A 343 0.05 11.93 8.56
N GLN A 344 0.90 11.53 7.63
CA GLN A 344 2.30 11.95 7.62
C GLN A 344 2.43 13.21 6.77
N LEU A 345 2.83 14.31 7.40
CA LEU A 345 3.11 15.59 6.76
C LEU A 345 4.57 15.64 6.35
N GLN A 346 4.86 16.01 5.09
CA GLN A 346 6.24 16.29 4.69
C GLN A 346 6.63 17.69 5.17
N GLN A 347 7.73 17.80 5.92
CA GLN A 347 8.33 19.07 6.27
C GLN A 347 9.55 19.34 5.40
N GLY A 348 9.58 20.51 4.75
CA GLY A 348 10.74 21.02 4.02
C GLY A 348 11.26 20.14 2.87
N ASP A 349 12.31 20.63 2.22
CA ASP A 349 13.08 19.90 1.20
C ASP A 349 14.14 18.97 1.81
N ASP A 350 14.32 19.01 3.14
CA ASP A 350 15.33 18.23 3.88
C ASP A 350 14.92 16.76 4.11
N GLY A 351 13.69 16.41 3.72
CA GLY A 351 13.16 15.05 3.78
C GLY A 351 12.63 14.65 5.15
N THR A 352 12.54 15.58 6.11
CA THR A 352 11.92 15.32 7.40
C THR A 352 10.40 15.19 7.28
N SER A 353 9.79 14.40 8.17
CA SER A 353 8.35 14.21 8.18
C SER A 353 7.81 14.20 9.60
N GLU A 354 6.61 14.74 9.76
CA GLU A 354 5.89 14.75 11.02
C GLU A 354 4.68 13.85 10.92
N LEU A 355 4.45 13.08 11.98
CA LEU A 355 3.22 12.30 12.12
C LEU A 355 2.17 13.12 12.88
N HIS A 356 1.03 13.34 12.24
CA HIS A 356 -0.12 14.02 12.84
C HIS A 356 -1.25 13.03 13.11
N GLY A 357 -1.80 13.08 14.33
CA GLY A 357 -2.95 12.30 14.74
C GLY A 357 -4.20 13.14 14.93
N PHE A 358 -5.33 12.64 14.44
CA PHE A 358 -6.64 13.29 14.54
C PHE A 358 -7.64 12.32 15.18
N GLY A 359 -8.54 12.76 16.07
CA GLY A 359 -9.59 11.90 16.65
C GLY A 359 -9.72 11.89 18.18
N LYS A 360 -10.42 10.87 18.69
CA LYS A 360 -10.71 10.69 20.12
C LYS A 360 -9.42 10.42 20.89
N GLU A 361 -9.29 11.10 22.03
CA GLU A 361 -8.03 11.32 22.78
C GLU A 361 -7.08 12.27 22.05
N LYS A 362 -7.06 13.53 22.52
CA LYS A 362 -6.20 14.60 22.00
C LYS A 362 -4.72 14.28 22.27
N CYS A 363 -4.12 13.37 21.51
CA CYS A 363 -2.67 13.35 21.35
C CYS A 363 -2.27 14.44 20.34
N TYR A 364 -2.39 15.71 20.75
CA TYR A 364 -1.54 16.74 20.16
C TYR A 364 -0.13 16.51 20.70
N HIS A 365 0.67 15.71 20.02
CA HIS A 365 2.13 15.82 20.01
C HIS A 365 2.59 15.40 18.61
N ALA A 366 3.00 16.39 17.81
CA ALA A 366 3.80 16.13 16.62
C ALA A 366 5.12 15.53 17.11
N TYR A 367 5.32 14.23 16.90
CA TYR A 367 6.64 13.64 17.09
C TYR A 367 7.36 13.75 15.76
N MET A 368 8.47 14.49 15.77
CA MET A 368 9.46 14.46 14.70
C MET A 368 9.93 13.01 14.57
N LEU A 369 9.72 12.39 13.41
CA LEU A 369 10.45 11.18 13.02
C LEU A 369 11.89 11.62 12.72
N SER A 370 12.68 11.94 13.75
CA SER A 370 14.11 12.18 13.61
C SER A 370 14.89 11.03 14.23
N ALA A 371 15.98 10.66 13.55
CA ALA A 371 16.86 9.55 13.89
C ALA A 371 17.77 9.85 15.10
N VAL A 372 17.21 10.32 16.22
CA VAL A 372 18.01 10.68 17.39
C VAL A 372 17.55 9.92 18.63
N ASP A 373 18.51 9.25 19.25
CA ASP A 373 18.41 8.31 20.35
C ASP A 373 17.67 8.82 21.59
N GLY A 374 16.81 7.98 22.16
CA GLY A 374 16.31 8.11 23.53
C GLY A 374 14.92 7.48 23.75
N PRO A 375 14.68 6.76 24.87
CA PRO A 375 13.34 6.30 25.22
C PRO A 375 12.46 7.50 25.55
N LEU A 376 11.34 7.64 24.83
CA LEU A 376 10.34 8.67 25.06
C LEU A 376 9.59 8.38 26.36
N ALA A 377 9.54 9.36 27.27
CA ALA A 377 8.87 9.24 28.55
C ALA A 377 7.34 9.10 28.38
N ASP A 378 6.77 8.15 29.12
CA ASP A 378 5.35 7.81 29.20
C ASP A 378 4.52 8.98 29.80
N PRO A 379 3.51 9.54 29.10
CA PRO A 379 2.77 10.68 29.62
C PRO A 379 1.49 10.32 30.42
N PHE A 380 1.18 9.05 30.73
CA PHE A 380 0.00 8.74 31.55
C PHE A 380 0.25 7.72 32.68
N PRO A 381 -0.04 8.07 33.96
CA PRO A 381 -0.10 7.08 35.02
C PRO A 381 -1.35 6.22 34.82
N HIS A 382 -1.18 4.92 35.02
CA HIS A 382 -2.20 3.87 35.01
C HIS A 382 -3.62 4.36 35.36
N ALA A 383 -4.51 4.42 34.38
CA ALA A 383 -5.93 4.33 34.64
C ALA A 383 -6.29 2.85 34.81
N HIS A 384 -6.28 2.39 36.07
CA HIS A 384 -6.90 1.12 36.48
C HIS A 384 -8.43 1.29 36.55
N PRO A 385 -9.17 0.17 36.56
CA PRO A 385 -9.52 -0.73 35.45
C PRO A 385 -10.85 -0.35 34.77
#